data_AF-A0A4Y2KME9-F1
#
_entry.id   AF-A0A4Y2KME9-F1
#
_cell.length_a   1.000
_cell.length_b   1.000
_cell.length_c   1.000
_cell.angle_alpha   90.00
_cell.angle_beta   90.00
_cell.angle_gamma   90.00
#
_symmetry.space_group_name_H-M   'P 1'
#
loop_
_entity.id
_entity.type
_entity.pdbx_description
1 polymer ?
#
loop_
_entity_poly.entity_id
_entity_poly.type
_entity_poly.pdbx_seq_one_letter_code
_entity_poly.pdbx_strand_id
1 'polypeptide(L)'
;MSCRKVWHLVDLPPNIDPIGCRWVFALKKNETGEVVRYKARLVGQGFKQIKGISYDDTFSPVVNFSLIGFFFAVLVVGQNWVHIQCDI
;
A
#
# COMPACT_ATOMS: atom_id res chain seq x y z
N MET A 1 17.48 11.75 -10.96
CA MET A 1 16.42 11.12 -10.14
C MET A 1 15.10 11.34 -10.84
N SER A 2 14.45 10.27 -11.32
CA SER A 2 13.13 10.39 -11.95
C SER A 2 12.08 10.56 -10.84
N CYS A 3 11.58 11.79 -10.65
CA CYS A 3 10.49 12.06 -9.72
C CYS A 3 9.20 11.44 -10.29
N ARG A 4 8.74 10.35 -9.69
CA ARG A 4 7.43 9.79 -10.00
C ARG A 4 6.37 10.85 -9.63
N LYS A 5 5.67 11.41 -10.63
CA LYS A 5 4.58 12.40 -10.48
C LYS A 5 3.32 11.76 -9.87
N VAL A 6 3.43 11.27 -8.64
CA VAL A 6 2.31 10.61 -7.96
C VAL A 6 1.61 11.57 -6.99
N TRP A 7 2.31 12.61 -6.53
CA TRP A 7 1.78 13.57 -5.57
C TRP A 7 2.33 14.98 -5.81
N HIS A 8 1.50 15.97 -5.50
CA HIS A 8 1.89 17.39 -5.43
C HIS A 8 1.71 17.85 -3.99
N LEU A 9 2.66 18.64 -3.49
CA LEU A 9 2.48 19.31 -2.21
C LEU A 9 1.47 20.44 -2.42
N VAL A 10 0.41 20.45 -1.62
CA VAL A 10 -0.65 21.47 -1.67
C VAL A 10 -0.79 22.06 -0.27
N ASP A 11 -1.08 23.35 -0.20
CA ASP A 11 -1.39 24.02 1.05
C ASP A 11 -2.66 23.43 1.69
N LEU A 12 -2.75 23.53 3.02
CA LEU A 12 -3.89 23.01 3.76
C LEU A 12 -5.17 23.77 3.33
N PRO A 13 -6.23 23.08 2.87
CA PRO A 13 -7.48 23.74 2.53
C PRO A 13 -8.10 24.40 3.77
N PRO A 14 -8.82 25.51 3.62
CA PRO A 14 -9.48 26.17 4.74
C PRO A 14 -10.52 25.22 5.36
N ASN A 15 -10.58 25.21 6.70
CA ASN A 15 -11.54 24.45 7.50
C ASN A 15 -11.35 22.92 7.50
N ILE A 16 -10.13 22.43 7.26
CA ILE A 16 -9.77 21.01 7.39
C ILE A 16 -8.70 20.84 8.45
N ASP A 17 -8.94 19.97 9.42
CA ASP A 17 -7.93 19.54 10.38
C ASP A 17 -7.06 18.43 9.76
N PRO A 18 -5.76 18.67 9.49
CA PRO A 18 -4.91 17.66 8.86
C PRO A 18 -4.64 16.50 9.81
N ILE A 19 -4.63 15.28 9.26
CA ILE A 19 -4.22 14.09 10.00
C ILE A 19 -2.70 14.16 10.20
N GLY A 20 -2.28 14.26 11.45
CA GLY A 20 -0.87 14.19 11.80
C GLY A 20 -0.25 12.83 11.46
N CYS A 21 1.07 12.80 11.31
CA CYS A 21 1.85 11.56 11.18
C CYS A 21 2.90 11.48 12.29
N ARG A 22 3.39 10.26 12.56
CA ARG A 22 4.49 10.03 13.51
C ARG A 22 5.43 8.94 12.99
N TRP A 23 6.68 9.04 13.40
CA TRP A 23 7.64 7.95 13.20
C TRP A 23 7.46 6.87 14.28
N VAL A 24 7.49 5.63 13.85
CA VAL A 24 7.50 4.43 14.70
C VAL A 24 8.80 3.69 14.44
N PHE A 25 9.61 3.54 15.48
CA PHE A 25 10.86 2.81 15.46
C PHE A 25 10.68 1.47 16.15
N ALA A 26 11.16 0.40 15.53
CA ALA A 26 11.13 -0.95 16.07
C ALA A 26 12.48 -1.63 15.85
N LEU A 27 12.98 -2.27 16.90
CA LEU A 27 14.15 -3.15 16.84
C LEU A 27 13.65 -4.57 16.65
N LYS A 28 14.05 -5.23 15.56
CA LYS A 28 13.86 -6.66 15.42
C LYS A 28 15.04 -7.37 16.05
N LYS A 29 14.74 -8.16 17.08
CA LYS A 29 15.70 -9.01 17.76
C LYS A 29 15.52 -10.47 17.33
N ASN A 30 16.61 -11.23 17.32
CA ASN A 30 16.58 -12.68 17.17
C ASN A 30 16.16 -13.37 18.47
N GLU A 31 15.98 -14.69 18.42
CA GLU A 31 15.69 -15.54 19.58
C GLU A 31 16.77 -15.43 20.67
N THR A 32 18.01 -15.11 20.27
CA THR A 32 19.15 -14.84 21.16
C THR A 32 19.16 -13.42 21.76
N GLY A 33 18.21 -12.56 21.38
CA GLY A 33 18.09 -11.19 21.87
C GLY A 33 18.94 -10.15 21.13
N GLU A 34 19.77 -10.56 20.17
CA GLU A 34 20.59 -9.67 19.35
C GLU A 34 19.77 -8.89 18.32
N VAL A 35 20.12 -7.62 18.09
CA VAL A 35 19.41 -6.76 17.13
C VAL A 35 19.84 -7.10 15.71
N VAL A 36 18.92 -7.66 14.93
CA VAL A 36 19.14 -7.99 13.52
C VAL A 36 18.72 -6.88 12.58
N ARG A 37 17.70 -6.09 12.96
CA ARG A 37 17.20 -5.05 12.06
C ARG A 37 16.60 -3.87 12.80
N TYR A 38 17.01 -2.68 12.39
CA TYR A 38 16.36 -1.42 12.73
C TYR A 38 15.26 -1.15 11.71
N LYS A 39 14.05 -0.90 12.19
CA LYS A 39 12.87 -0.67 11.35
C LYS A 39 12.26 0.68 11.71
N ALA A 40 12.12 1.55 10.73
CA ALA A 40 11.41 2.83 10.84
C ALA A 40 10.20 2.82 9.92
N ARG A 41 9.07 3.34 10.40
CA ARG A 41 7.85 3.55 9.61
C ARG A 41 7.28 4.92 9.92
N LEU A 42 6.92 5.67 8.88
CA LEU A 42 6.07 6.84 9.02
C LEU A 42 4.62 6.36 9.00
N VAL A 43 3.86 6.66 10.04
CA VAL A 43 2.48 6.18 10.22
C VAL A 43 1.56 7.37 10.46
N GLY A 44 0.46 7.43 9.70
CA GLY A 44 -0.61 8.42 9.95
C GLY A 44 -1.34 8.14 11.26
N GLN A 45 -1.83 9.18 11.92
CA GLN A 45 -2.66 9.06 13.13
C GLN A 45 -4.07 8.57 12.77
N GLY A 46 -4.18 7.29 12.37
CA GLY A 46 -5.43 6.69 11.88
C GLY A 46 -6.60 6.76 12.87
N PHE A 47 -6.33 6.84 14.18
CA PHE A 47 -7.37 7.03 15.20
C PHE A 47 -8.09 8.38 15.12
N LYS A 48 -7.53 9.36 14.38
CA LYS A 48 -8.18 10.64 14.08
C LYS A 48 -8.97 10.62 12.76
N GLN A 49 -8.92 9.53 12.00
CA GLN A 49 -9.65 9.44 10.74
C GLN A 49 -11.14 9.23 11.00
N ILE A 50 -11.96 10.05 10.36
CA ILE A 50 -13.42 9.96 10.43
C ILE A 50 -13.94 9.64 9.03
N LYS A 51 -14.72 8.58 8.90
CA LYS A 51 -15.37 8.22 7.62
C LYS A 51 -16.31 9.34 7.17
N GLY A 52 -16.24 9.71 5.90
CA GLY A 52 -17.03 10.81 5.29
C GLY A 52 -16.45 12.22 5.49
N ILE A 53 -15.35 12.36 6.25
CA ILE A 53 -14.61 13.63 6.40
C ILE A 53 -13.17 13.44 5.91
N SER A 54 -12.50 12.43 6.44
CA SER A 54 -11.10 12.12 6.13
C SER A 54 -10.92 11.12 4.98
N TYR A 55 -11.90 10.24 4.80
CA TYR A 55 -11.93 9.26 3.72
C TYR A 55 -13.37 8.84 3.45
N ASP A 56 -13.72 8.63 2.19
CA ASP A 56 -15.06 8.17 1.81
C ASP A 56 -15.18 6.66 1.91
N ASP A 57 -14.20 5.93 1.34
CA ASP A 57 -14.16 4.47 1.33
C ASP A 57 -12.79 3.90 1.69
N THR A 58 -12.80 2.78 2.42
CA THR A 58 -11.60 2.02 2.73
C THR A 58 -11.26 1.12 1.54
N PHE A 59 -10.39 1.57 0.64
CA PHE A 59 -9.82 0.69 -0.36
C PHE A 59 -8.85 -0.28 0.31
N SER A 60 -9.29 -1.52 0.50
CA SER A 60 -8.40 -2.62 0.81
C SER A 60 -7.87 -3.16 -0.53
N PRO A 61 -6.58 -2.98 -0.87
CA PRO A 61 -6.01 -3.55 -2.08
C PRO A 61 -5.74 -5.04 -1.87
N VAL A 62 -6.77 -5.81 -1.51
CA VAL A 62 -6.70 -7.27 -1.59
C VAL A 62 -6.96 -7.61 -3.04
N VAL A 63 -5.86 -7.68 -3.77
CA VAL A 63 -5.86 -8.18 -5.13
C VAL A 63 -6.29 -9.64 -5.07
N ASN A 64 -7.48 -9.93 -5.62
CA ASN A 64 -7.95 -11.30 -5.73
C ASN A 64 -7.19 -11.99 -6.86
N PHE A 65 -6.19 -12.80 -6.51
CA PHE A 65 -5.38 -13.55 -7.47
C PHE A 65 -6.22 -14.49 -8.34
N SER A 66 -7.35 -14.99 -7.84
CA SER A 66 -8.29 -15.78 -8.65
C SER A 66 -8.93 -14.94 -9.76
N LEU A 67 -9.23 -13.66 -9.48
CA LEU A 67 -9.76 -12.74 -10.48
C LEU A 67 -8.70 -12.41 -11.54
N ILE A 68 -7.44 -12.20 -11.13
CA ILE A 68 -6.32 -12.02 -12.08
C ILE A 68 -6.18 -13.26 -12.96
N GLY A 69 -6.13 -14.45 -12.37
CA GLY A 69 -6.00 -15.70 -13.10
C GLY A 69 -7.16 -15.90 -14.08
N PHE A 70 -8.40 -15.58 -13.68
CA PHE A 70 -9.56 -15.61 -14.55
C PHE A 70 -9.42 -14.68 -15.75
N PHE A 71 -9.09 -13.40 -15.52
CA PHE A 71 -8.88 -12.45 -16.62
C PHE A 71 -7.74 -12.88 -17.55
N PHE A 72 -6.64 -13.39 -16.97
CA PHE A 72 -5.52 -13.89 -17.73
C PHE A 72 -5.90 -15.08 -18.61
N ALA A 73 -6.65 -16.04 -18.06
CA ALA A 73 -7.16 -17.20 -18.81
C ALA A 73 -8.10 -16.78 -19.95
N VAL A 74 -9.04 -15.86 -19.69
CA VAL A 74 -9.94 -15.33 -20.73
C VAL A 74 -9.17 -14.65 -21.86
N LEU A 75 -8.15 -13.85 -21.54
CA LEU A 75 -7.32 -13.16 -22.53
C LEU A 75 -6.46 -14.14 -23.35
N VAL A 76 -5.86 -15.13 -22.68
CA VAL A 76 -5.03 -16.16 -23.33
C VAL A 76 -5.86 -16.99 -24.31
N VAL A 77 -7.07 -17.40 -23.91
CA VAL A 77 -7.98 -18.16 -24.79
C VAL A 77 -8.53 -17.27 -25.90
N GLY A 78 -8.95 -16.04 -25.59
CA GLY A 78 -9.53 -15.11 -26.56
C GLY A 78 -8.55 -14.60 -27.62
N GLN A 79 -7.27 -14.48 -27.29
CA GLN A 79 -6.20 -14.03 -28.20
C GLN A 79 -5.35 -15.19 -28.73
N ASN A 80 -5.65 -16.43 -28.33
CA ASN A 80 -4.92 -17.65 -28.69
C ASN A 80 -3.40 -17.57 -28.39
N TRP A 81 -3.05 -16.97 -27.25
CA TRP A 81 -1.66 -16.76 -26.85
C TRP A 81 -1.05 -18.02 -26.24
N VAL A 82 0.21 -18.29 -26.54
CA VAL A 82 0.98 -19.33 -25.85
C VAL A 82 1.39 -18.76 -24.49
N HIS A 83 0.93 -19.39 -23.40
CA HIS A 83 1.30 -19.01 -22.05
C HIS A 83 2.29 -20.02 -21.45
N ILE A 84 3.31 -19.52 -20.76
CA ILE A 84 4.26 -20.33 -19.98
C ILE A 84 4.28 -19.71 -18.58
N GLN A 85 3.83 -20.46 -17.58
CA GLN A 85 3.91 -20.05 -16.19
C GLN A 85 5.23 -20.53 -15.60
N CYS A 86 6.12 -19.60 -15.25
CA CYS A 86 7.30 -19.90 -14.45
C CYS A 86 6.94 -19.68 -12.98
N ASP A 87 6.64 -20.76 -12.26
CA ASP A 87 6.64 -20.73 -10.79
C ASP A 87 8.09 -20.61 -10.30
N ILE A 88 8.29 -19.81 -9.25
CA ILE A 88 9.56 -19.66 -8.51
C ILE A 88 9.46 -20.40 -7.18
#